data_AF-A0A0F9BPD1-F1
#
_entry.id   AF-A0A0F9BPD1-F1
#
_cell.length_a   1.000
_cell.length_b   1.000
_cell.length_c   1.000
_cell.angle_alpha   90.00
_cell.angle_beta   90.00
_cell.angle_gamma   90.00
#
_symmetry.space_group_name_H-M   'P 1'
#
loop_
_entity.id
_entity.type
_entity.pdbx_description
1 polymer ?
#
loop_
_entity_poly.entity_id
_entity_poly.type
_entity_poly.pdbx_seq_one_letter_code
_entity_poly.pdbx_strand_id
1 'polypeptide(L)'
;MLKSKIHRATVTDADVNYEGSITLDPVLMEAADILPYEQVHVLDISNGARLATYVIEGERGSGEVAINGAAARLVNVGDTVIILTYQEMDDQAARSHQPRLVYVDGANRIHHAIGVPQEVTQAVR
;
A
#
# COMPACT_ATOMS: atom_id res chain seq x y z
N MET A 1 0.47 15.69 -5.45
CA MET A 1 0.32 15.62 -3.96
C MET A 1 0.26 14.16 -3.52
N LEU A 2 0.55 13.85 -2.25
CA LEU A 2 0.29 12.51 -1.69
C LEU A 2 -1.21 12.20 -1.86
N LYS A 3 -1.55 11.11 -2.57
CA LYS A 3 -2.93 10.64 -2.70
C LYS A 3 -3.29 9.80 -1.49
N SER A 4 -2.50 8.76 -1.23
CA SER A 4 -2.72 7.89 -0.07
C SER A 4 -1.46 7.17 0.41
N LYS A 5 -1.56 6.57 1.60
CA LYS A 5 -0.57 5.63 2.12
C LYS A 5 -1.17 4.48 2.92
N ILE A 6 -0.52 3.33 2.85
CA ILE A 6 -0.61 2.25 3.84
C ILE A 6 0.67 2.32 4.67
N HIS A 7 0.52 2.59 5.96
CA HIS A 7 1.64 2.87 6.86
C HIS A 7 1.98 1.66 7.70
N ARG A 8 3.25 1.22 7.59
CA ARG A 8 3.87 0.13 8.37
C ARG A 8 3.23 -1.23 8.14
N ALA A 9 2.95 -1.57 6.89
CA ALA A 9 2.54 -2.92 6.53
C ALA A 9 3.73 -3.89 6.61
N THR A 10 3.46 -5.13 6.98
CA THR A 10 4.43 -6.23 7.00
C THR A 10 4.44 -6.92 5.63
N VAL A 11 5.60 -7.09 5.02
CA VAL A 11 5.76 -7.90 3.81
C VAL A 11 5.43 -9.36 4.13
N THR A 12 4.43 -9.92 3.47
CA THR A 12 3.94 -11.29 3.73
C THR A 12 4.62 -12.32 2.85
N ASP A 13 5.05 -11.92 1.64
CA ASP A 13 5.75 -12.80 0.71
C ASP A 13 6.70 -12.00 -0.21
N ALA A 14 7.69 -12.68 -0.80
CA ALA A 14 8.58 -12.11 -1.79
C ALA A 14 9.12 -13.17 -2.77
N ASP A 15 8.66 -13.14 -4.03
CA ASP A 15 9.12 -14.07 -5.07
C ASP A 15 9.86 -13.35 -6.20
N VAL A 16 11.17 -13.63 -6.32
CA VAL A 16 12.04 -13.07 -7.35
C VAL A 16 11.73 -13.57 -8.78
N ASN A 17 11.07 -14.72 -8.91
CA ASN A 17 10.76 -15.33 -10.20
C ASN A 17 9.37 -14.95 -10.72
N TYR A 18 8.55 -14.31 -9.89
CA TYR A 18 7.23 -13.82 -10.28
C TYR A 18 7.32 -12.48 -11.04
N GLU A 19 6.30 -12.14 -11.83
CA GLU A 19 6.26 -10.89 -12.59
C GLU A 19 6.32 -9.66 -11.67
N GLY A 20 7.26 -8.76 -11.97
CA GLY A 20 7.60 -7.62 -11.11
C GLY A 20 6.43 -6.68 -10.86
N SER A 21 5.88 -6.74 -9.65
CA SER A 21 4.73 -5.96 -9.16
C SER A 21 4.68 -6.04 -7.62
N ILE A 22 3.69 -5.40 -7.01
CA ILE A 22 3.29 -5.71 -5.63
C ILE A 22 1.87 -6.27 -5.64
N THR A 23 1.66 -7.41 -5.00
CA THR A 23 0.32 -7.95 -4.74
C THR A 23 -0.20 -7.39 -3.42
N LEU A 24 -1.40 -6.83 -3.41
CA LEU A 24 -2.01 -6.23 -2.21
C LEU A 24 -3.40 -6.77 -1.95
N ASP A 25 -3.72 -6.97 -0.67
CA ASP A 25 -5.08 -7.25 -0.21
C ASP A 25 -6.05 -6.14 -0.70
N PRO A 26 -7.12 -6.50 -1.42
CA PRO A 26 -8.21 -5.60 -1.81
C PRO A 26 -8.73 -4.70 -0.69
N VAL A 27 -8.80 -5.18 0.56
CA VAL A 27 -9.23 -4.38 1.72
C VAL A 27 -8.31 -3.19 1.96
N LEU A 28 -6.99 -3.41 1.83
CA LEU A 28 -5.99 -2.35 1.97
C LEU A 28 -6.06 -1.38 0.78
N MET A 29 -6.23 -1.93 -0.43
CA MET A 29 -6.38 -1.15 -1.65
C MET A 29 -7.57 -0.20 -1.56
N GLU A 30 -8.76 -0.69 -1.19
CA GLU A 30 -9.97 0.12 -1.05
C GLU A 30 -9.82 1.22 0.00
N ALA A 31 -9.28 0.88 1.18
CA ALA A 31 -9.04 1.84 2.25
C ALA A 31 -8.07 2.95 1.80
N ALA A 32 -7.02 2.57 1.07
CA ALA A 32 -6.03 3.50 0.54
C ALA A 32 -6.40 4.10 -0.82
N ASP A 33 -7.57 3.81 -1.40
CA ASP A 33 -7.95 4.28 -2.76
C ASP A 33 -6.93 3.90 -3.84
N ILE A 34 -6.31 2.73 -3.73
CA ILE A 34 -5.31 2.25 -4.68
C ILE A 34 -6.00 1.37 -5.73
N LEU A 35 -5.81 1.68 -7.00
CA LEU A 35 -6.39 0.92 -8.10
C LEU A 35 -5.44 -0.18 -8.59
N PRO A 36 -5.97 -1.29 -9.16
CA PRO A 36 -5.14 -2.22 -9.91
C PRO A 36 -4.34 -1.49 -11.00
N TYR A 37 -3.08 -1.87 -11.15
CA TYR A 37 -2.10 -1.25 -12.05
C TYR A 37 -1.72 0.20 -11.73
N GLU A 38 -2.16 0.76 -10.59
CA GLU A 38 -1.69 2.07 -10.12
C GLU A 38 -0.22 2.00 -9.71
N GLN A 39 0.55 3.02 -10.10
CA GLN A 39 1.93 3.16 -9.65
C GLN A 39 1.97 3.44 -8.14
N VAL A 40 2.76 2.65 -7.42
CA VAL A 40 3.04 2.83 -6.01
C VAL A 40 4.53 3.01 -5.76
N HIS A 41 4.85 3.72 -4.69
CA HIS A 41 6.17 3.69 -4.09
C HIS A 41 6.14 2.79 -2.86
N VAL A 42 7.15 1.92 -2.74
CA VAL A 42 7.37 1.10 -1.55
C VAL A 42 8.64 1.60 -0.85
N LEU A 43 8.48 1.98 0.41
CA LEU A 43 9.54 2.51 1.27
C LEU A 43 9.76 1.50 2.38
N ASP A 44 10.86 0.78 2.34
CA ASP A 44 11.21 -0.21 3.35
C ASP A 44 11.82 0.49 4.57
N ILE A 45 11.16 0.35 5.73
CA ILE A 45 11.61 0.92 7.00
C ILE A 45 12.73 0.06 7.60
N SER A 46 12.69 -1.25 7.39
CA SER A 46 13.65 -2.19 7.95
C SER A 46 15.06 -1.97 7.40
N ASN A 47 15.18 -1.75 6.09
CA ASN A 47 16.47 -1.69 5.41
C ASN A 47 16.74 -0.37 4.65
N GLY A 48 15.75 0.51 4.53
CA GLY A 48 15.88 1.83 3.87
C GLY A 48 15.74 1.82 2.35
N ALA A 49 15.47 0.67 1.72
CA ALA A 49 15.25 0.56 0.30
C ALA A 49 14.00 1.36 -0.14
N ARG A 50 14.07 1.88 -1.37
CA ARG A 50 12.99 2.66 -1.98
C ARG A 50 12.83 2.22 -3.41
N LEU A 51 11.63 1.81 -3.78
CA LEU A 51 11.32 1.37 -5.14
C LEU A 51 9.97 1.92 -5.59
N ALA A 52 9.77 1.92 -6.89
CA ALA A 52 8.48 2.21 -7.52
C ALA A 52 8.08 1.01 -8.39
N THR A 53 6.82 0.63 -8.32
CA THR A 53 6.24 -0.46 -9.10
C THR A 53 4.73 -0.22 -9.28
N TYR A 54 3.96 -1.19 -9.75
CA TYR A 54 2.52 -1.14 -9.84
C TYR A 54 1.86 -2.26 -9.04
N VAL A 55 0.56 -2.09 -8.75
CA VAL A 55 -0.21 -3.00 -7.89
C VAL A 55 -0.95 -4.06 -8.70
N ILE A 56 -0.95 -5.29 -8.21
CA ILE A 56 -1.84 -6.38 -8.60
C ILE A 56 -2.74 -6.72 -7.41
N GLU A 57 -3.99 -7.07 -7.70
CA GLU A 57 -4.97 -7.44 -6.68
C GLU A 57 -4.67 -8.85 -6.15
N GLY A 58 -4.60 -9.00 -4.83
CA GLY A 58 -4.40 -10.26 -4.12
C GLY A 58 -5.69 -10.89 -3.62
N GLU A 59 -5.59 -11.74 -2.60
CA GLU A 59 -6.76 -12.34 -1.96
C GLU A 59 -7.40 -11.40 -0.94
N ARG A 60 -8.71 -11.15 -1.05
CA ARG A 60 -9.46 -10.26 -0.14
C ARG A 60 -9.41 -10.73 1.31
N GLY A 61 -9.03 -9.83 2.21
CA GLY A 61 -9.03 -10.04 3.66
C GLY A 61 -7.86 -10.91 4.17
N SER A 62 -6.93 -11.27 3.28
CA SER A 62 -5.74 -12.05 3.61
C SER A 62 -4.68 -11.26 4.38
N GLY A 63 -4.70 -9.92 4.29
CA GLY A 63 -3.62 -9.05 4.72
C GLY A 63 -2.38 -9.12 3.83
N GLU A 64 -2.48 -9.69 2.63
CA GLU A 64 -1.36 -9.90 1.71
C GLU A 64 -0.67 -8.59 1.30
N VAL A 65 0.65 -8.60 1.40
CA VAL A 65 1.59 -7.60 0.89
C VAL A 65 2.79 -8.36 0.33
N ALA A 66 2.70 -8.80 -0.93
CA ALA A 66 3.74 -9.60 -1.58
C ALA A 66 4.52 -8.75 -2.59
N ILE A 67 5.86 -8.77 -2.50
CA ILE A 67 6.71 -7.97 -3.39
C ILE A 67 7.45 -8.89 -4.36
N ASN A 68 7.21 -8.72 -5.65
CA ASN A 68 7.57 -9.70 -6.66
C ASN A 68 8.68 -9.22 -7.63
N GLY A 69 9.28 -10.18 -8.33
CA GLY A 69 10.25 -9.96 -9.39
C GLY A 69 11.52 -9.29 -8.91
N ALA A 70 12.03 -8.33 -9.68
CA ALA A 70 13.26 -7.61 -9.34
C ALA A 70 13.18 -6.89 -7.98
N ALA A 71 11.99 -6.46 -7.56
CA ALA A 71 11.76 -5.78 -6.29
C ALA A 71 11.96 -6.71 -5.08
N ALA A 72 11.74 -8.02 -5.22
CA ALA A 72 11.95 -9.02 -4.17
C ALA A 72 13.42 -9.09 -3.69
N ARG A 73 14.37 -8.54 -4.44
CA ARG A 73 15.78 -8.44 -4.03
C ARG A 73 16.06 -7.31 -3.04
N LEU A 74 15.12 -6.37 -2.90
CA LEU A 74 15.29 -5.15 -2.10
C LEU A 74 14.53 -5.20 -0.78
N VAL A 75 13.79 -6.28 -0.53
CA VAL A 75 12.89 -6.46 0.62
C VAL A 75 12.94 -7.92 1.05
N ASN A 76 12.52 -8.20 2.28
CA ASN A 76 12.39 -9.56 2.80
C ASN A 76 11.01 -9.75 3.42
N VAL A 77 10.55 -11.01 3.48
CA VAL A 77 9.38 -11.37 4.28
C VAL A 77 9.60 -10.94 5.72
N GLY A 78 8.61 -10.27 6.30
CA GLY A 78 8.68 -9.67 7.63
C GLY A 78 9.18 -8.22 7.67
N ASP A 79 9.69 -7.67 6.56
CA ASP A 79 10.08 -6.26 6.52
C ASP A 79 8.85 -5.35 6.69
N THR A 80 9.06 -4.22 7.37
CA THR A 80 8.01 -3.21 7.55
C THR A 80 8.12 -2.17 6.45
N VAL A 81 7.09 -1.99 5.65
CA VAL A 81 7.06 -1.07 4.51
C VAL A 81 6.00 0.01 4.66
N ILE A 82 6.19 1.11 3.93
CA ILE A 82 5.15 2.11 3.66
C ILE A 82 4.88 2.09 2.16
N ILE A 83 3.61 1.92 1.79
CA ILE A 83 3.17 1.94 0.39
C ILE A 83 2.46 3.27 0.15
N LEU A 84 2.87 4.03 -0.86
CA LEU A 84 2.37 5.37 -1.16
C LEU A 84 1.90 5.47 -2.61
N THR A 85 0.87 6.27 -2.87
CA THR A 85 0.53 6.77 -4.21
C THR A 85 0.50 8.29 -4.24
N TYR A 86 0.71 8.85 -5.43
CA TYR A 86 0.62 10.28 -5.70
C TYR A 86 -0.38 10.53 -6.80
N GLN A 87 -0.99 11.71 -6.78
CA GLN A 87 -1.80 12.18 -7.89
C GLN A 87 -1.45 13.62 -8.23
N GLU A 88 -1.49 13.91 -9.53
CA GLU A 88 -1.49 15.28 -10.03
C GLU A 88 -2.85 15.92 -9.78
N MET A 89 -2.83 17.23 -9.55
CA MET A 89 -4.01 18.03 -9.26
C MET A 89 -3.69 19.49 -9.53
N ASP A 90 -4.72 20.28 -9.82
CA ASP A 90 -4.57 21.72 -9.88
C ASP A 90 -4.21 22.31 -8.50
N ASP A 91 -3.61 23.50 -8.50
CA ASP A 91 -3.13 24.16 -7.27
C ASP A 91 -4.26 24.43 -6.27
N GLN A 92 -5.46 24.75 -6.76
CA GLN A 92 -6.60 25.07 -5.90
C GLN A 92 -7.06 23.81 -5.13
N ALA A 93 -7.24 22.70 -5.83
CA ALA A 93 -7.54 21.40 -5.26
C ALA A 93 -6.44 20.93 -4.31
N ALA A 94 -5.16 21.13 -4.68
CA ALA A 94 -4.01 20.75 -3.86
C ALA A 94 -4.00 21.39 -2.47
N ARG A 95 -4.41 22.65 -2.36
CA ARG A 95 -4.43 23.38 -1.07
C ARG A 95 -5.45 22.83 -0.08
N SER A 96 -6.53 22.20 -0.57
CA SER A 96 -7.58 21.60 0.26
C SER A 96 -7.54 20.08 0.29
N HIS A 97 -6.61 19.45 -0.45
CA HIS A 97 -6.53 18.00 -0.57
C HIS A 97 -6.18 17.35 0.77
N GLN A 98 -6.93 16.30 1.13
CA GLN A 98 -6.65 15.45 2.29
C GLN A 98 -6.29 14.04 1.81
N PRO A 99 -5.07 13.55 2.05
CA PRO A 99 -4.68 12.20 1.66
C PRO A 99 -5.40 11.14 2.49
N ARG A 100 -5.58 9.94 1.93
CA ARG A 100 -5.99 8.77 2.72
C ARG A 100 -4.80 8.18 3.45
N LEU A 101 -4.83 8.17 4.78
CA LEU A 101 -3.76 7.61 5.61
C LEU A 101 -4.28 6.37 6.32
N VAL A 102 -3.86 5.20 5.87
CA VAL A 102 -4.24 3.89 6.44
C VAL A 102 -3.11 3.40 7.34
N TYR A 103 -3.44 3.02 8.58
CA TYR A 103 -2.50 2.49 9.56
C TYR A 103 -2.90 1.05 9.90
N VAL A 104 -1.94 0.14 9.76
CA VAL A 104 -2.16 -1.30 9.94
C VAL A 104 -1.33 -1.85 11.10
N ASP A 105 -1.81 -2.95 11.68
CA ASP A 105 -1.07 -3.72 12.68
C ASP A 105 -0.07 -4.70 12.05
N GLY A 106 0.62 -5.50 12.87
CA GLY A 106 1.61 -6.46 12.38
C GLY A 106 1.05 -7.60 11.51
N ALA A 107 -0.27 -7.80 11.52
CA ALA A 107 -1.00 -8.74 10.66
C ALA A 107 -1.69 -8.03 9.49
N ASN A 108 -1.27 -6.79 9.18
CA ASN A 108 -1.83 -5.94 8.14
C ASN A 108 -3.32 -5.62 8.30
N ARG A 109 -3.87 -5.71 9.51
CA ARG A 109 -5.26 -5.29 9.78
C ARG A 109 -5.32 -3.80 10.05
N ILE A 110 -6.29 -3.13 9.44
CA ILE A 110 -6.49 -1.69 9.62
C ILE A 110 -6.98 -1.42 11.04
N HIS A 111 -6.21 -0.68 11.83
CA HIS A 111 -6.60 -0.28 13.19
C HIS A 111 -6.91 1.21 13.30
N HIS A 112 -6.47 2.03 12.34
CA HIS A 112 -6.71 3.47 12.32
C HIS A 112 -6.63 4.01 10.89
N ALA A 113 -7.49 4.98 10.57
CA ALA A 113 -7.51 5.61 9.25
C ALA A 113 -7.90 7.09 9.33
N ILE A 114 -7.30 7.92 8.48
CA ILE A 114 -7.59 9.36 8.33
C ILE A 114 -7.92 9.64 6.86
N GLY A 115 -8.97 10.42 6.59
CA GLY A 115 -9.37 10.77 5.22
C GLY A 115 -10.05 9.64 4.44
N VAL A 116 -10.33 8.50 5.08
CA VAL A 116 -11.00 7.34 4.47
C VAL A 116 -12.52 7.44 4.72
N PRO A 117 -13.38 7.27 3.70
CA PRO A 117 -14.84 7.27 3.89
C PRO A 117 -15.31 6.22 4.91
N GLN A 118 -16.31 6.58 5.73
CA GLN A 118 -16.78 5.70 6.83
C GLN A 118 -17.29 4.34 6.32
N GLU A 119 -17.96 4.32 5.18
CA GLU A 119 -18.48 3.13 4.51
C GLU A 119 -17.39 2.09 4.25
N VAL A 120 -16.20 2.55 3.85
CA VAL A 120 -15.03 1.69 3.58
C VAL A 120 -14.45 1.14 4.89
N THR A 121 -14.45 1.93 5.96
CA THR A 121 -13.90 1.47 7.27
C THR A 121 -14.81 0.51 8.04
N GLN A 122 -16.12 0.48 7.78
CA GLN A 122 -17.07 -0.40 8.46
C GLN A 122 -17.16 -1.80 7.82
N ALA A 123 -16.86 -1.92 6.53
CA ALA A 123 -16.84 -3.19 5.80
C ALA A 123 -15.66 -4.12 6.16
N VAL A 124 -14.72 -3.64 7.00
CA VAL A 124 -13.45 -4.31 7.34
C VAL A 124 -13.47 -4.92 8.76
N ARG A 125 -14.57 -4.75 9.51
CA ARG A 125 -14.76 -5.32 10.85
C ARG A 125 -15.44 -6.67 10.84
#